data_AF-A0A452FRP3-F1
#
_entry.id   AF-A0A452FRP3-F1
#
_cell.length_a   1.000
_cell.length_b   1.000
_cell.length_c   1.000
_cell.angle_alpha   90.00
_cell.angle_beta   90.00
_cell.angle_gamma   90.00
#
_symmetry.space_group_name_H-M   'P 1'
#
loop_
_entity.id
_entity.type
_entity.pdbx_description
1 polymer ?
#
loop_
_entity_poly.entity_id
_entity_poly.type
_entity_poly.pdbx_seq_one_letter_code
_entity_poly.pdbx_strand_id
1 'polypeptide(L)'
;ANLIWGGTLAVCKARILRRGFLRPHIADMADNLKVILSVPAFSVISGGSHTGNKLATQEFLILSFGGTNFREATCIGAEVYHNLKNINKKKYGKDAANVGGEGKFDSWYTHEVVIGTDLTASQFFRSGKYDLDVKSPSDPYKSFIKNYPVVSIKDLFNQNNWENWQTFAARTGIQVVGNDLSVTSLKQISKAVVEKSCNCLLLKPCLFGVCQAAQCNRWGVMVSHNSGETEGVFIANLVVETSTGQIKTDIPLLDNQILITAEELGSKVKFNNWLCNPL
;
A
#
# COMPACT_ATOMS: atom_id res chain seq x y z
N ALA A 1 23.60 -2.69 5.93
CA ALA A 1 22.42 -2.60 5.05
C ALA A 1 22.68 -1.67 3.86
N ASN A 2 22.63 -0.35 4.07
CA ASN A 2 22.49 0.69 3.03
C ASN A 2 23.47 0.57 1.84
N LEU A 3 24.75 0.22 2.08
CA LEU A 3 25.74 0.08 1.00
C LEU A 3 25.38 -1.03 -0.01
N ILE A 4 24.85 -2.17 0.49
CA ILE A 4 24.38 -3.28 -0.34
C ILE A 4 23.12 -2.87 -1.10
N TRP A 5 22.21 -2.15 -0.44
CA TRP A 5 20.95 -1.69 -1.04
C TRP A 5 21.20 -0.75 -2.23
N GLY A 6 22.07 0.24 -2.05
CA GLY A 6 22.48 1.15 -3.13
C GLY A 6 23.14 0.41 -4.30
N GLY A 7 23.98 -0.60 -4.01
CA GLY A 7 24.60 -1.44 -5.05
C GLY A 7 23.57 -2.28 -5.84
N THR A 8 22.69 -3.02 -5.14
CA THR A 8 21.62 -3.81 -5.77
C THR A 8 20.73 -2.95 -6.66
N LEU A 9 20.30 -1.80 -6.15
CA LEU A 9 19.41 -0.90 -6.86
C LEU A 9 20.11 -0.18 -8.02
N ALA A 10 21.39 0.17 -7.90
CA ALA A 10 22.17 0.71 -9.02
C ALA A 10 22.27 -0.31 -10.18
N VAL A 11 22.50 -1.60 -9.87
CA VAL A 11 22.48 -2.69 -10.87
C VAL A 11 21.10 -2.80 -11.54
N CYS A 12 20.01 -2.66 -10.78
CA CYS A 12 18.66 -2.66 -11.34
C CYS A 12 18.38 -1.44 -12.23
N LYS A 13 18.70 -0.22 -11.79
CA LYS A 13 18.55 1.02 -12.57
C LYS A 13 19.36 0.96 -13.87
N ALA A 14 20.61 0.50 -13.82
CA ALA A 14 21.45 0.31 -15.01
C ALA A 14 20.88 -0.74 -15.98
N ARG A 15 20.07 -1.68 -15.50
CA ARG A 15 19.40 -2.69 -16.32
C ARG A 15 18.15 -2.15 -17.00
N ILE A 16 17.31 -1.41 -16.28
CA ILE A 16 16.18 -0.63 -16.82
C ILE A 16 16.69 0.31 -17.93
N LEU A 17 17.68 1.15 -17.63
CA LEU A 17 18.28 2.09 -18.60
C LEU A 17 18.88 1.42 -19.85
N ARG A 18 19.24 0.13 -19.78
CA ARG A 18 19.81 -0.63 -20.92
C ARG A 18 18.77 -1.44 -21.70
N ARG A 19 17.56 -1.66 -21.18
CA ARG A 19 16.57 -2.60 -21.76
C ARG A 19 15.10 -2.14 -21.71
N GLY A 20 14.79 -1.00 -21.09
CA GLY A 20 13.43 -0.63 -20.69
C GLY A 20 13.00 -1.34 -19.39
N PHE A 21 13.24 -2.64 -19.30
CA PHE A 21 12.78 -3.50 -18.20
C PHE A 21 13.90 -4.04 -17.30
N LEU A 22 13.52 -4.38 -16.07
CA LEU A 22 14.31 -4.97 -14.98
C LEU A 22 14.68 -6.43 -15.28
N ARG A 23 13.78 -7.24 -15.87
CA ARG A 23 14.02 -8.67 -16.14
C ARG A 23 13.60 -9.20 -17.53
N PRO A 24 14.45 -10.03 -18.17
CA PRO A 24 14.07 -11.01 -19.18
C PRO A 24 13.84 -12.41 -18.55
N HIS A 25 13.31 -12.50 -17.32
CA HIS A 25 13.36 -13.76 -16.54
C HIS A 25 12.40 -13.80 -15.31
N ILE A 26 11.21 -13.20 -15.41
CA ILE A 26 10.02 -13.60 -14.63
C ILE A 26 9.05 -14.28 -15.58
N ALA A 27 8.80 -13.60 -16.70
CA ALA A 27 8.14 -14.08 -17.90
C ALA A 27 8.48 -15.55 -18.28
N ASP A 28 9.75 -15.94 -18.15
CA ASP A 28 10.23 -17.28 -18.52
C ASP A 28 10.22 -18.30 -17.37
N MET A 29 10.02 -17.85 -16.12
CA MET A 29 10.02 -18.71 -14.92
C MET A 29 8.61 -18.93 -14.34
N ALA A 30 7.62 -18.25 -14.90
CA ALA A 30 6.20 -18.49 -14.65
C ALA A 30 5.46 -18.43 -16.00
N ASP A 31 4.93 -19.57 -16.46
CA ASP A 31 4.21 -19.74 -17.75
C ASP A 31 2.90 -18.92 -17.89
N ASN A 32 2.68 -17.93 -17.04
CA ASN A 32 1.55 -17.00 -17.09
C ASN A 32 2.02 -15.59 -17.45
N LEU A 33 2.20 -15.34 -18.75
CA LEU A 33 2.49 -14.02 -19.35
C LEU A 33 1.28 -13.05 -19.30
N LYS A 34 0.67 -12.88 -18.13
CA LYS A 34 -0.42 -11.93 -17.87
C LYS A 34 0.03 -10.97 -16.78
N VAL A 35 0.54 -9.82 -17.21
CA VAL A 35 1.01 -8.76 -16.31
C VAL A 35 -0.20 -8.07 -15.67
N ILE A 36 -0.18 -7.88 -14.36
CA ILE A 36 -1.28 -7.27 -13.61
C ILE A 36 -0.93 -5.83 -13.23
N LEU A 37 -1.69 -4.86 -13.76
CA LEU A 37 -1.67 -3.49 -13.26
C LEU A 37 -2.33 -3.40 -11.91
N SER A 38 -1.77 -2.53 -11.09
CA SER A 38 -2.13 -2.42 -9.68
C SER A 38 -3.29 -1.49 -9.46
N VAL A 39 -4.09 -1.75 -8.42
CA VAL A 39 -4.98 -0.73 -7.88
C VAL A 39 -4.09 0.36 -7.24
N PRO A 40 -4.16 1.62 -7.69
CA PRO A 40 -3.38 2.72 -7.09
C PRO A 40 -3.97 3.09 -5.72
N ALA A 41 -3.10 3.07 -4.70
CA ALA A 41 -3.42 3.49 -3.34
C ALA A 41 -2.76 4.86 -3.04
N PHE A 42 -3.58 5.91 -2.96
CA PHE A 42 -3.15 7.29 -2.74
C PHE A 42 -3.28 7.68 -1.27
N SER A 43 -2.20 8.18 -0.67
CA SER A 43 -2.23 8.80 0.66
C SER A 43 -3.00 10.14 0.60
N VAL A 44 -4.15 10.22 1.28
CA VAL A 44 -5.06 11.41 1.25
C VAL A 44 -5.07 12.20 2.55
N ILE A 45 -4.71 11.56 3.66
CA ILE A 45 -4.69 12.16 5.01
C ILE A 45 -3.46 11.60 5.71
N SER A 46 -2.69 12.46 6.36
CA SER A 46 -1.49 12.04 7.10
C SER A 46 -1.54 12.49 8.57
N GLY A 47 -0.99 11.65 9.44
CA GLY A 47 -0.82 11.84 10.87
C GLY A 47 0.47 11.18 11.34
N GLY A 48 0.52 10.70 12.57
CA GLY A 48 1.67 10.01 13.16
C GLY A 48 2.98 10.77 12.97
N SER A 49 4.09 10.07 12.72
CA SER A 49 5.39 10.70 12.43
C SER A 49 5.46 11.49 11.10
N HIS A 50 4.43 11.46 10.25
CA HIS A 50 4.45 12.20 8.96
C HIS A 50 4.03 13.67 9.11
N THR A 51 3.47 14.09 10.25
CA THR A 51 2.98 15.47 10.44
C THR A 51 3.10 15.93 11.89
N GLY A 52 3.03 17.25 12.13
CA GLY A 52 2.92 17.83 13.47
C GLY A 52 1.49 17.91 14.03
N ASN A 53 0.55 17.09 13.54
CA ASN A 53 -0.86 17.14 13.97
C ASN A 53 -1.19 16.10 15.08
N LYS A 54 -2.44 16.06 15.53
CA LYS A 54 -2.90 15.20 16.65
C LYS A 54 -3.43 13.82 16.24
N LEU A 55 -3.38 13.46 14.97
CA LEU A 55 -3.91 12.21 14.44
C LEU A 55 -2.88 11.08 14.67
N ALA A 56 -3.18 10.12 15.55
CA ALA A 56 -2.24 9.04 15.88
C ALA A 56 -1.96 8.10 14.70
N THR A 57 -2.98 7.83 13.88
CA THR A 57 -2.85 7.07 12.63
C THR A 57 -1.93 7.79 11.64
N GLN A 58 -0.92 7.10 11.10
CA GLN A 58 0.07 7.70 10.21
C GLN A 58 -0.53 8.08 8.85
N GLU A 59 -1.42 7.27 8.27
CA GLU A 59 -2.10 7.58 7.01
C GLU A 59 -3.52 7.02 6.89
N PHE A 60 -4.34 7.69 6.09
CA PHE A 60 -5.49 7.10 5.42
C PHE A 60 -5.29 7.20 3.91
N LEU A 61 -5.60 6.10 3.22
CA LEU A 61 -5.42 5.95 1.79
C LEU A 61 -6.77 5.71 1.12
N ILE A 62 -6.93 6.23 -0.10
CA ILE A 62 -7.96 5.77 -1.02
C ILE A 62 -7.34 4.76 -1.98
N LEU A 63 -8.03 3.66 -2.23
CA LEU A 63 -7.68 2.67 -3.25
C LEU A 63 -8.75 2.74 -4.33
N SER A 64 -8.35 3.22 -5.50
CA SER A 64 -9.25 3.49 -6.62
C SER A 64 -9.25 2.32 -7.59
N PHE A 65 -10.31 1.52 -7.60
CA PHE A 65 -10.42 0.29 -8.41
C PHE A 65 -11.51 0.38 -9.49
N GLY A 66 -12.25 1.49 -9.53
CA GLY A 66 -13.21 1.80 -10.58
C GLY A 66 -12.60 2.02 -11.97
N GLY A 67 -13.49 2.26 -12.92
CA GLY A 67 -13.16 2.27 -14.34
C GLY A 67 -12.79 0.89 -14.91
N THR A 68 -12.45 0.90 -16.19
CA THR A 68 -12.12 -0.31 -16.99
C THR A 68 -10.62 -0.60 -17.04
N ASN A 69 -9.79 0.37 -16.68
CA ASN A 69 -8.34 0.32 -16.82
C ASN A 69 -7.63 1.24 -15.81
N PHE A 70 -6.31 1.07 -15.68
CA PHE A 70 -5.48 1.80 -14.72
C PHE A 70 -5.50 3.33 -14.92
N ARG A 71 -5.69 3.83 -16.15
CA ARG A 71 -5.75 5.28 -16.43
C ARG A 71 -7.01 5.89 -15.80
N GLU A 72 -8.16 5.25 -16.01
CA GLU A 72 -9.43 5.64 -15.38
C GLU A 72 -9.36 5.54 -13.85
N ALA A 73 -8.80 4.43 -13.33
CA ALA A 73 -8.61 4.25 -11.89
C ALA A 73 -7.74 5.35 -11.25
N THR A 74 -6.61 5.73 -11.88
CA THR A 74 -5.77 6.84 -11.42
C THR A 74 -6.48 8.20 -11.54
N CYS A 75 -7.25 8.44 -12.61
CA CYS A 75 -8.04 9.68 -12.74
C CYS A 75 -9.07 9.81 -11.60
N ILE A 76 -9.86 8.77 -11.34
CA ILE A 76 -10.83 8.73 -10.22
C ILE A 76 -10.13 9.03 -8.89
N GLY A 77 -9.00 8.38 -8.61
CA GLY A 77 -8.23 8.60 -7.39
C GLY A 77 -7.69 10.03 -7.26
N ALA A 78 -7.17 10.60 -8.35
CA ALA A 78 -6.68 11.97 -8.39
C ALA A 78 -7.81 13.00 -8.16
N GLU A 79 -8.98 12.80 -8.76
CA GLU A 79 -10.15 13.68 -8.57
C GLU A 79 -10.68 13.61 -7.13
N VAL A 80 -10.76 12.42 -6.53
CA VAL A 80 -11.12 12.24 -5.12
C VAL A 80 -10.08 12.91 -4.20
N TYR A 81 -8.77 12.77 -4.48
CA TYR A 81 -7.70 13.45 -3.75
C TYR A 81 -7.81 14.98 -3.83
N HIS A 82 -8.01 15.53 -5.04
CA HIS A 82 -8.12 16.98 -5.24
C HIS A 82 -9.38 17.57 -4.60
N ASN A 83 -10.50 16.85 -4.63
CA ASN A 83 -11.73 17.24 -3.95
C ASN A 83 -11.57 17.22 -2.42
N LEU A 84 -11.00 16.15 -1.84
CA LEU A 84 -10.64 16.10 -0.42
C LEU A 84 -9.76 17.28 -0.02
N LYS A 85 -8.68 17.56 -0.77
CA LYS A 85 -7.78 18.71 -0.51
C LYS A 85 -8.52 20.05 -0.47
N ASN A 86 -9.52 20.24 -1.34
CA ASN A 86 -10.37 21.44 -1.36
C ASN A 86 -11.35 21.49 -0.18
N ILE A 87 -11.89 20.35 0.26
CA ILE A 87 -12.75 20.22 1.45
C ILE A 87 -11.95 20.50 2.73
N ASN A 88 -10.79 19.86 2.90
CA ASN A 88 -9.86 20.05 4.01
C ASN A 88 -9.53 21.54 4.18
N LYS A 89 -9.15 22.20 3.08
CA LYS A 89 -8.83 23.63 3.01
C LYS A 89 -9.99 24.55 3.41
N LYS A 90 -11.23 24.15 3.14
CA LYS A 90 -12.46 24.88 3.56
C LYS A 90 -12.81 24.65 5.03
N LYS A 91 -12.65 23.42 5.53
CA LYS A 91 -13.10 23.01 6.88
C LYS A 91 -12.08 23.33 7.98
N TYR A 92 -10.79 23.31 7.67
CA TYR A 92 -9.70 23.43 8.65
C TYR A 92 -8.63 24.48 8.28
N GLY A 93 -8.78 25.20 7.17
CA GLY A 93 -7.88 26.29 6.75
C GLY A 93 -6.77 25.87 5.78
N LYS A 94 -5.97 26.85 5.33
CA LYS A 94 -4.97 26.66 4.25
C LYS A 94 -3.91 25.61 4.58
N ASP A 95 -3.45 25.60 5.82
CA ASP A 95 -2.34 24.77 6.30
C ASP A 95 -2.77 23.32 6.57
N ALA A 96 -4.09 23.09 6.67
CA ALA A 96 -4.70 21.79 6.90
C ALA A 96 -5.00 21.02 5.61
N ALA A 97 -4.37 21.36 4.47
CA ALA A 97 -4.60 20.71 3.18
C ALA A 97 -4.44 19.17 3.21
N ASN A 98 -3.60 18.65 4.11
CA ASN A 98 -3.31 17.23 4.30
C ASN A 98 -4.09 16.58 5.49
N VAL A 99 -5.05 17.30 6.08
CA VAL A 99 -5.82 16.87 7.26
C VAL A 99 -7.28 16.63 6.87
N GLY A 100 -7.72 15.38 6.99
CA GLY A 100 -8.97 14.90 6.39
C GLY A 100 -10.25 15.55 6.94
N GLY A 101 -11.03 16.12 6.04
CA GLY A 101 -12.38 16.60 6.28
C GLY A 101 -13.44 15.72 5.63
N GLU A 102 -14.55 15.56 6.33
CA GLU A 102 -15.78 14.95 5.83
C GLU A 102 -16.28 15.74 4.60
N GLY A 103 -15.96 15.22 3.42
CA GLY A 103 -16.47 15.71 2.16
C GLY A 103 -17.85 15.15 1.87
N LYS A 104 -18.77 16.02 1.44
CA LYS A 104 -19.78 15.57 0.49
C LYS A 104 -19.08 15.40 -0.85
N PHE A 105 -18.68 14.16 -1.16
CA PHE A 105 -18.37 13.76 -2.52
C PHE A 105 -19.63 13.86 -3.37
N ASP A 106 -19.50 14.25 -4.62
CA ASP A 106 -20.53 13.93 -5.61
C ASP A 106 -20.59 12.39 -5.74
N SER A 107 -21.80 11.84 -5.70
CA SER A 107 -22.06 10.50 -5.17
C SER A 107 -21.74 9.31 -6.09
N TRP A 108 -20.85 9.47 -7.08
CA TRP A 108 -20.56 8.45 -8.09
C TRP A 108 -19.43 7.49 -7.65
N TYR A 109 -18.29 7.99 -7.17
CA TYR A 109 -17.15 7.13 -6.75
C TYR A 109 -17.37 6.34 -5.45
N THR A 110 -18.55 6.42 -4.83
CA THR A 110 -18.90 5.71 -3.57
C THR A 110 -18.88 4.18 -3.72
N HIS A 111 -18.82 3.65 -4.94
CA HIS A 111 -18.71 2.21 -5.24
C HIS A 111 -17.46 1.86 -6.06
N GLU A 112 -16.57 2.83 -6.30
CA GLU A 112 -15.35 2.70 -7.11
C GLU A 112 -14.06 2.98 -6.32
N VAL A 113 -14.20 3.50 -5.11
CA VAL A 113 -13.10 3.83 -4.20
C VAL A 113 -13.38 3.24 -2.82
N VAL A 114 -12.38 2.56 -2.26
CA VAL A 114 -12.38 1.96 -0.92
C VAL A 114 -11.21 2.49 -0.09
N ILE A 115 -11.23 2.26 1.22
CA ILE A 115 -10.29 2.88 2.16
C ILE A 115 -9.22 1.87 2.61
N GLY A 116 -7.99 2.34 2.62
CA GLY A 116 -6.88 1.73 3.34
C GLY A 116 -6.41 2.64 4.47
N THR A 117 -5.67 2.10 5.43
CA THR A 117 -5.06 2.94 6.47
C THR A 117 -3.74 2.35 6.98
N ASP A 118 -2.81 3.25 7.29
CA ASP A 118 -1.50 2.94 7.84
C ASP A 118 -1.42 3.44 9.27
N LEU A 119 -1.40 2.52 10.24
CA LEU A 119 -1.46 2.87 11.66
C LEU A 119 -0.06 3.01 12.25
N THR A 120 0.91 2.22 11.77
CA THR A 120 2.26 2.06 12.33
C THR A 120 2.24 2.02 13.86
N ALA A 121 1.38 1.21 14.45
CA ALA A 121 1.05 1.22 15.89
C ALA A 121 2.25 0.91 16.81
N SER A 122 3.35 0.41 16.24
CA SER A 122 4.68 0.38 16.87
C SER A 122 5.10 1.75 17.42
N GLN A 123 4.82 2.85 16.72
CA GLN A 123 5.27 4.20 17.09
C GLN A 123 4.71 4.68 18.42
N PHE A 124 3.42 4.40 18.69
CA PHE A 124 2.72 4.82 19.92
C PHE A 124 2.51 3.68 20.93
N PHE A 125 3.12 2.50 20.72
CA PHE A 125 3.11 1.44 21.74
C PHE A 125 4.08 1.77 22.89
N ARG A 126 3.58 1.83 24.13
CA ARG A 126 4.33 2.14 25.35
C ARG A 126 3.89 1.24 26.50
N SER A 127 4.85 0.60 27.18
CA SER A 127 4.62 -0.18 28.40
C SER A 127 3.45 -1.18 28.33
N GLY A 128 3.34 -1.91 27.21
CA GLY A 128 2.28 -2.92 26.99
C GLY A 128 0.94 -2.36 26.48
N LYS A 129 0.80 -1.04 26.32
CA LYS A 129 -0.43 -0.37 25.87
C LYS A 129 -0.17 0.48 24.62
N TYR A 130 -1.23 0.83 23.91
CA TYR A 130 -1.18 1.84 22.86
C TYR A 130 -1.50 3.21 23.48
N ASP A 131 -0.55 4.13 23.41
CA ASP A 131 -0.68 5.51 23.87
C ASP A 131 -1.47 6.31 22.84
N LEU A 132 -2.79 6.17 22.93
CA LEU A 132 -3.78 6.85 22.09
C LEU A 132 -4.35 8.09 22.79
N ASP A 133 -3.63 8.77 23.69
CA ASP A 133 -4.24 9.77 24.60
C ASP A 133 -4.55 11.16 23.98
N VAL A 134 -5.08 11.12 22.74
CA VAL A 134 -6.29 11.86 22.38
C VAL A 134 -7.52 10.94 22.56
N LYS A 135 -7.59 10.28 23.73
CA LYS A 135 -8.70 9.54 24.36
C LYS A 135 -9.56 8.57 23.51
N SER A 136 -9.36 7.28 23.82
CA SER A 136 -10.35 6.17 23.74
C SER A 136 -10.75 5.64 22.35
N PRO A 137 -11.35 4.42 22.28
CA PRO A 137 -11.49 3.37 23.29
C PRO A 137 -10.49 2.21 23.06
N SER A 138 -10.75 1.03 23.60
CA SER A 138 -9.89 -0.17 23.48
C SER A 138 -9.91 -0.89 22.12
N ASP A 139 -10.72 -0.44 21.15
CA ASP A 139 -10.91 -1.16 19.87
C ASP A 139 -11.44 -0.25 18.71
N PRO A 140 -10.86 0.95 18.47
CA PRO A 140 -11.44 1.96 17.58
C PRO A 140 -11.61 1.48 16.13
N TYR A 141 -10.78 0.54 15.71
CA TYR A 141 -10.71 0.07 14.33
C TYR A 141 -11.87 -0.87 13.96
N LYS A 142 -12.50 -1.57 14.91
CA LYS A 142 -13.71 -2.38 14.62
C LYS A 142 -14.90 -1.51 14.22
N SER A 143 -15.11 -0.37 14.90
CA SER A 143 -16.08 0.63 14.48
C SER A 143 -15.71 1.28 13.15
N PHE A 144 -14.42 1.50 12.88
CA PHE A 144 -13.96 2.06 11.61
C PHE A 144 -14.27 1.13 10.43
N ILE A 145 -13.90 -0.16 10.52
CA ILE A 145 -14.16 -1.18 9.49
C ILE A 145 -15.67 -1.42 9.29
N LYS A 146 -16.49 -1.29 10.36
CA LYS A 146 -17.94 -1.46 10.26
C LYS A 146 -18.63 -0.27 9.58
N ASN A 147 -18.15 0.95 9.81
CA ASN A 147 -18.84 2.18 9.42
C ASN A 147 -18.34 2.79 8.09
N TYR A 148 -17.18 2.35 7.60
CA TYR A 148 -16.52 2.85 6.39
C TYR A 148 -16.06 1.68 5.51
N PRO A 149 -15.90 1.87 4.19
CA PRO A 149 -15.49 0.80 3.25
C PRO A 149 -13.99 0.48 3.36
N VAL A 150 -13.55 0.02 4.54
CA VAL A 150 -12.14 -0.27 4.84
C VAL A 150 -11.79 -1.68 4.39
N VAL A 151 -10.83 -1.80 3.47
CA VAL A 151 -10.42 -3.08 2.86
C VAL A 151 -8.96 -3.45 3.12
N SER A 152 -8.16 -2.54 3.66
CA SER A 152 -6.74 -2.79 3.97
C SER A 152 -6.26 -2.02 5.19
N ILE A 153 -5.60 -2.69 6.14
CA ILE A 153 -4.98 -2.07 7.31
C ILE A 153 -3.51 -2.52 7.42
N LYS A 154 -2.59 -1.55 7.52
CA LYS A 154 -1.16 -1.77 7.76
C LYS A 154 -0.80 -1.50 9.23
N ASP A 155 0.05 -2.38 9.79
CA ASP A 155 0.70 -2.22 11.11
C ASP A 155 -0.25 -1.81 12.24
N LEU A 156 -1.37 -2.53 12.34
CA LEU A 156 -2.44 -2.35 13.34
C LEU A 156 -1.97 -2.54 14.80
N PHE A 157 -0.94 -3.36 14.99
CA PHE A 157 -0.36 -3.64 16.31
C PHE A 157 1.15 -3.52 16.25
N ASN A 158 1.78 -3.35 17.41
CA ASN A 158 3.22 -3.40 17.54
C ASN A 158 3.79 -4.70 16.93
N GLN A 159 4.94 -4.60 16.26
CA GLN A 159 5.68 -5.72 15.64
C GLN A 159 5.90 -6.97 16.51
N ASN A 160 5.87 -6.84 17.85
CA ASN A 160 6.09 -7.96 18.77
C ASN A 160 4.78 -8.54 19.36
N ASN A 161 3.61 -7.96 19.04
CA ASN A 161 2.32 -8.32 19.61
C ASN A 161 1.59 -9.38 18.77
N TRP A 162 2.24 -10.53 18.60
CA TRP A 162 1.82 -11.61 17.69
C TRP A 162 0.40 -12.11 17.95
N GLU A 163 0.01 -12.30 19.21
CA GLU A 163 -1.33 -12.76 19.61
C GLU A 163 -2.46 -11.87 19.07
N ASN A 164 -2.31 -10.54 19.14
CA ASN A 164 -3.30 -9.62 18.60
C ASN A 164 -3.36 -9.64 17.07
N TRP A 165 -2.21 -9.72 16.39
CA TRP A 165 -2.15 -9.88 14.93
C TRP A 165 -2.91 -11.15 14.48
N GLN A 166 -2.60 -12.29 15.08
CA GLN A 166 -3.28 -13.57 14.82
C GLN A 166 -4.80 -13.46 15.10
N THR A 167 -5.19 -12.92 16.26
CA THR A 167 -6.58 -12.78 16.69
C THR A 167 -7.39 -11.86 15.77
N PHE A 168 -6.76 -10.83 15.20
CA PHE A 168 -7.42 -9.93 14.24
C PHE A 168 -7.50 -10.55 12.85
N ALA A 169 -6.41 -11.12 12.33
CA ALA A 169 -6.36 -11.75 11.01
C ALA A 169 -7.36 -12.93 10.90
N ALA A 170 -7.51 -13.72 11.96
CA ALA A 170 -8.50 -14.81 12.04
C ALA A 170 -9.96 -14.34 12.18
N ARG A 171 -10.20 -13.03 12.37
CA ARG A 171 -11.53 -12.42 12.61
C ARG A 171 -11.96 -11.41 11.55
N THR A 172 -11.11 -11.12 10.57
CA THR A 172 -11.39 -10.10 9.54
C THR A 172 -11.35 -10.70 8.14
N GLY A 173 -12.21 -10.21 7.25
CA GLY A 173 -12.20 -10.55 5.82
C GLY A 173 -11.35 -9.60 4.97
N ILE A 174 -10.67 -8.63 5.58
CA ILE A 174 -9.95 -7.55 4.89
C ILE A 174 -8.46 -7.87 4.76
N GLN A 175 -7.73 -7.06 3.98
CA GLN A 175 -6.29 -7.15 3.90
C GLN A 175 -5.61 -6.65 5.19
N VAL A 176 -4.66 -7.44 5.69
CA VAL A 176 -3.83 -7.18 6.87
C VAL A 176 -2.39 -7.13 6.38
N VAL A 177 -1.80 -5.93 6.33
CA VAL A 177 -0.46 -5.68 5.77
C VAL A 177 0.58 -5.63 6.90
N GLY A 178 1.54 -6.55 6.88
CA GLY A 178 2.64 -6.61 7.86
C GLY A 178 3.93 -6.00 7.31
N ASN A 179 4.29 -4.79 7.72
CA ASN A 179 5.55 -4.12 7.37
C ASN A 179 6.51 -4.15 8.57
N ASP A 180 6.10 -3.58 9.71
CA ASP A 180 6.90 -3.61 10.94
C ASP A 180 6.97 -5.03 11.51
N LEU A 181 5.88 -5.81 11.38
CA LEU A 181 5.82 -7.22 11.79
C LEU A 181 6.80 -8.09 10.98
N SER A 182 6.89 -7.87 9.68
CA SER A 182 7.74 -8.67 8.80
C SER A 182 9.20 -8.18 8.78
N VAL A 183 9.44 -6.89 9.03
CA VAL A 183 10.66 -6.14 8.67
C VAL A 183 11.19 -6.49 7.26
N THR A 184 10.29 -6.92 6.36
CA THR A 184 10.60 -7.53 5.05
C THR A 184 11.69 -8.62 5.11
N SER A 185 11.69 -9.44 6.16
CA SER A 185 12.64 -10.54 6.40
C SER A 185 11.99 -11.91 6.20
N LEU A 186 12.65 -12.78 5.43
CA LEU A 186 12.19 -14.16 5.19
C LEU A 186 11.91 -14.92 6.49
N LYS A 187 12.72 -14.74 7.55
CA LYS A 187 12.50 -15.41 8.84
C LYS A 187 11.18 -15.00 9.50
N GLN A 188 10.86 -13.70 9.50
CA GLN A 188 9.62 -13.21 10.11
C GLN A 188 8.41 -13.49 9.23
N ILE A 189 8.58 -13.54 7.91
CA ILE A 189 7.49 -13.87 6.98
C ILE A 189 7.15 -15.36 7.06
N SER A 190 8.13 -16.27 7.09
CA SER A 190 7.86 -17.68 7.37
C SER A 190 7.17 -17.87 8.73
N LYS A 191 7.55 -17.09 9.76
CA LYS A 191 6.86 -17.08 11.05
C LYS A 191 5.40 -16.61 10.90
N ALA A 192 5.18 -15.45 10.30
CA ALA A 192 3.85 -14.82 10.16
C ALA A 192 2.91 -15.59 9.22
N VAL A 193 3.44 -16.34 8.25
CA VAL A 193 2.70 -17.33 7.45
C VAL A 193 2.23 -18.50 8.33
N VAL A 194 3.14 -19.12 9.08
CA VAL A 194 2.82 -20.26 9.96
C VAL A 194 1.82 -19.87 11.05
N GLU A 195 2.00 -18.70 11.65
CA GLU A 195 1.11 -18.16 12.69
C GLU A 195 -0.16 -17.49 12.12
N LYS A 196 -0.27 -17.30 10.79
CA LYS A 196 -1.39 -16.60 10.12
C LYS A 196 -1.63 -15.18 10.63
N SER A 197 -0.56 -14.47 10.98
CA SER A 197 -0.61 -13.16 11.65
C SER A 197 -0.99 -12.00 10.70
N CYS A 198 -0.79 -12.16 9.41
CA CYS A 198 -1.20 -11.24 8.36
C CYS A 198 -1.42 -11.98 7.03
N ASN A 199 -1.94 -11.30 6.01
CA ASN A 199 -2.20 -11.89 4.68
C ASN A 199 -1.64 -11.04 3.52
N CYS A 200 -0.91 -9.96 3.82
CA CYS A 200 -0.22 -9.15 2.82
C CYS A 200 1.15 -8.65 3.32
N LEU A 201 2.10 -8.60 2.39
CA LEU A 201 3.43 -8.04 2.56
C LEU A 201 3.48 -6.61 2.00
N LEU A 202 4.06 -5.65 2.74
CA LEU A 202 4.53 -4.41 2.12
C LEU A 202 5.92 -4.64 1.52
N LEU A 203 6.07 -4.57 0.20
CA LEU A 203 7.35 -4.76 -0.48
C LEU A 203 8.06 -3.42 -0.71
N LYS A 204 9.27 -3.29 -0.16
CA LYS A 204 10.13 -2.11 -0.28
C LYS A 204 11.29 -2.32 -1.29
N PRO A 205 11.93 -1.25 -1.81
CA PRO A 205 12.81 -1.27 -3.00
C PRO A 205 14.17 -2.00 -2.91
N CYS A 206 14.25 -3.22 -2.37
CA CYS A 206 15.47 -4.04 -2.44
C CYS A 206 15.27 -5.57 -2.30
N LEU A 207 14.04 -6.05 -2.07
CA LEU A 207 13.83 -7.36 -1.43
C LEU A 207 13.06 -8.38 -2.31
N PHE A 208 13.48 -8.54 -3.56
CA PHE A 208 12.78 -9.36 -4.57
C PHE A 208 12.44 -10.79 -4.09
N GLY A 209 13.39 -11.53 -3.52
CA GLY A 209 13.16 -12.92 -3.07
C GLY A 209 12.09 -13.06 -1.99
N VAL A 210 11.76 -11.95 -1.31
CA VAL A 210 10.71 -11.87 -0.30
C VAL A 210 9.31 -11.74 -0.92
N CYS A 211 9.20 -11.09 -2.08
CA CYS A 211 7.96 -11.01 -2.87
C CYS A 211 7.49 -12.42 -3.28
N GLN A 212 8.38 -13.21 -3.86
CA GLN A 212 8.07 -14.58 -4.28
C GLN A 212 7.67 -15.47 -3.08
N ALA A 213 8.33 -15.31 -1.93
CA ALA A 213 7.97 -16.04 -0.71
C ALA A 213 6.55 -15.70 -0.21
N ALA A 214 6.10 -14.44 -0.32
CA ALA A 214 4.74 -14.05 0.00
C ALA A 214 3.73 -14.61 -1.03
N GLN A 215 3.99 -14.43 -2.32
CA GLN A 215 3.11 -14.91 -3.41
C GLN A 215 2.92 -16.44 -3.38
N CYS A 216 3.98 -17.22 -3.12
CA CYS A 216 3.88 -18.68 -2.96
C CYS A 216 3.00 -19.11 -1.78
N ASN A 217 2.83 -18.26 -0.76
CA ASN A 217 1.93 -18.48 0.38
C ASN A 217 0.56 -17.81 0.22
N ARG A 218 0.18 -17.46 -1.03
CA ARG A 218 -1.06 -16.77 -1.42
C ARG A 218 -1.28 -15.39 -0.78
N TRP A 219 -0.24 -14.76 -0.26
CA TRP A 219 -0.36 -13.42 0.30
C TRP A 219 -0.45 -12.36 -0.81
N GLY A 220 -1.19 -11.29 -0.52
CA GLY A 220 -1.08 -10.04 -1.26
C GLY A 220 0.33 -9.43 -1.11
N VAL A 221 0.74 -8.61 -2.06
CA VAL A 221 1.98 -7.84 -1.96
C VAL A 221 1.72 -6.40 -2.41
N MET A 222 1.67 -5.48 -1.46
CA MET A 222 1.57 -4.05 -1.74
C MET A 222 2.97 -3.48 -1.91
N VAL A 223 3.34 -3.08 -3.13
CA VAL A 223 4.60 -2.40 -3.38
C VAL A 223 4.52 -0.97 -2.82
N SER A 224 5.56 -0.51 -2.13
CA SER A 224 5.61 0.80 -1.50
C SER A 224 6.99 1.44 -1.62
N HIS A 225 6.98 2.74 -1.81
CA HIS A 225 8.10 3.62 -1.54
C HIS A 225 8.35 3.76 -0.02
N ASN A 226 9.53 4.27 0.35
CA ASN A 226 9.81 4.80 1.69
C ASN A 226 9.63 6.33 1.72
N SER A 227 9.30 6.85 2.90
CA SER A 227 9.21 8.29 3.17
C SER A 227 10.52 9.01 2.78
N GLY A 228 10.46 9.85 1.75
CA GLY A 228 11.61 10.61 1.23
C GLY A 228 12.38 9.98 0.07
N GLU A 229 11.93 8.86 -0.51
CA GLU A 229 12.55 8.29 -1.72
C GLU A 229 12.27 9.12 -2.99
N THR A 230 13.28 9.21 -3.86
CA THR A 230 13.20 9.80 -5.21
C THR A 230 13.04 8.75 -6.30
N GLU A 231 12.76 7.50 -5.93
CA GLU A 231 13.10 6.32 -6.74
C GLU A 231 11.95 5.80 -7.62
N GLY A 232 10.91 6.61 -7.81
CA GLY A 232 9.62 6.21 -8.37
C GLY A 232 9.70 5.30 -9.61
N VAL A 233 10.53 5.64 -10.59
CA VAL A 233 10.66 4.85 -11.83
C VAL A 233 11.05 3.39 -11.59
N PHE A 234 11.85 3.09 -10.56
CA PHE A 234 12.15 1.71 -10.18
C PHE A 234 10.92 1.01 -9.58
N ILE A 235 10.13 1.71 -8.77
CA ILE A 235 8.99 1.17 -8.03
C ILE A 235 7.80 0.89 -8.97
N ALA A 236 7.55 1.78 -9.94
CA ALA A 236 6.58 1.58 -11.01
C ALA A 236 6.89 0.31 -11.82
N ASN A 237 8.12 0.15 -12.30
CA ASN A 237 8.52 -1.05 -13.04
C ASN A 237 8.51 -2.30 -12.15
N LEU A 238 8.91 -2.19 -10.88
CA LEU A 238 8.88 -3.31 -9.93
C LEU A 238 7.47 -3.88 -9.76
N VAL A 239 6.44 -3.04 -9.51
CA VAL A 239 5.08 -3.55 -9.27
C VAL A 239 4.47 -4.21 -10.50
N VAL A 240 4.76 -3.68 -11.70
CA VAL A 240 4.31 -4.26 -12.97
C VAL A 240 5.02 -5.61 -13.21
N GLU A 241 6.34 -5.67 -13.11
CA GLU A 241 7.10 -6.92 -13.34
C GLU A 241 6.88 -8.00 -12.28
N THR A 242 6.54 -7.64 -11.03
CA THR A 242 6.13 -8.61 -10.00
C THR A 242 4.63 -8.93 -10.02
N SER A 243 3.84 -8.17 -10.78
CA SER A 243 2.39 -8.35 -11.00
C SER A 243 1.60 -8.57 -9.71
N THR A 244 1.91 -7.78 -8.68
CA THR A 244 1.32 -7.97 -7.35
C THR A 244 -0.07 -7.34 -7.19
N GLY A 245 -0.49 -6.51 -8.14
CA GLY A 245 -1.82 -5.91 -8.19
C GLY A 245 -2.07 -4.76 -7.22
N GLN A 246 -1.07 -4.30 -6.46
CA GLN A 246 -1.21 -3.19 -5.50
C GLN A 246 0.05 -2.34 -5.40
N ILE A 247 -0.11 -1.01 -5.48
CA ILE A 247 0.95 -0.04 -5.18
C ILE A 247 0.46 1.08 -4.26
N LYS A 248 1.25 1.41 -3.23
CA LYS A 248 1.12 2.62 -2.41
C LYS A 248 2.00 3.73 -2.97
N THR A 249 1.40 4.86 -3.31
CA THR A 249 2.09 6.08 -3.75
C THR A 249 1.55 7.33 -3.07
N ASP A 250 2.45 8.21 -2.66
CA ASP A 250 2.11 9.53 -2.13
C ASP A 250 1.97 10.59 -3.24
N ILE A 251 2.26 10.23 -4.50
CA ILE A 251 2.31 11.18 -5.63
C ILE A 251 1.75 10.55 -6.91
N PRO A 252 0.71 11.15 -7.56
CA PRO A 252 0.19 10.71 -8.86
C PRO A 252 1.20 10.74 -10.03
N LEU A 253 2.34 11.41 -9.88
CA LEU A 253 3.43 11.36 -10.87
C LEU A 253 4.02 9.94 -11.04
N LEU A 254 3.87 9.06 -10.03
CA LEU A 254 4.34 7.68 -10.14
C LEU A 254 3.48 6.87 -11.13
N ASP A 255 2.17 7.11 -11.14
CA ASP A 255 1.22 6.40 -11.99
C ASP A 255 1.45 6.69 -13.48
N ASN A 256 1.93 7.89 -13.82
CA ASN A 256 2.35 8.21 -15.19
C ASN A 256 3.45 7.26 -15.71
N GLN A 257 4.39 6.83 -14.85
CA GLN A 257 5.39 5.85 -15.25
C GLN A 257 4.81 4.43 -15.36
N ILE A 258 3.84 4.08 -14.51
CA ILE A 258 3.12 2.80 -14.61
C ILE A 258 2.31 2.76 -15.92
N LEU A 259 1.70 3.87 -16.33
CA LEU A 259 1.02 4.02 -17.62
C LEU A 259 1.98 3.84 -18.80
N ILE A 260 3.16 4.47 -18.77
CA ILE A 260 4.18 4.28 -19.82
C ILE A 260 4.60 2.80 -19.92
N THR A 261 4.94 2.16 -18.80
CA THR A 261 5.32 0.73 -18.79
C THR A 261 4.14 -0.17 -19.22
N ALA A 262 2.90 0.21 -18.92
CA ALA A 262 1.71 -0.51 -19.39
C ALA A 262 1.53 -0.40 -20.92
N GLU A 263 1.72 0.79 -21.48
CA GLU A 263 1.61 1.07 -22.92
C GLU A 263 2.73 0.36 -23.71
N GLU A 264 3.96 0.28 -23.17
CA GLU A 264 5.06 -0.50 -23.75
C GLU A 264 4.78 -2.03 -23.76
N LEU A 265 4.09 -2.56 -22.75
CA LEU A 265 3.77 -3.99 -22.64
C LEU A 265 2.47 -4.38 -23.37
N GLY A 266 1.60 -3.43 -23.65
CA GLY A 266 0.40 -3.58 -24.49
C GLY A 266 -0.57 -4.66 -24.03
N SER A 267 -1.06 -5.49 -24.95
CA SER A 267 -2.11 -6.50 -24.71
C SER A 267 -1.72 -7.66 -23.76
N LYS A 268 -0.46 -7.72 -23.32
CA LYS A 268 0.00 -8.65 -22.28
C LYS A 268 -0.43 -8.22 -20.87
N VAL A 269 -0.91 -6.99 -20.75
CA VAL A 269 -1.26 -6.33 -19.50
C VAL A 269 -2.77 -6.39 -19.26
N LYS A 270 -3.17 -6.62 -18.01
CA LYS A 270 -4.55 -6.51 -17.55
C LYS A 270 -4.62 -5.62 -16.31
N PHE A 271 -5.57 -4.69 -16.29
CA PHE A 271 -5.99 -4.07 -15.03
C PHE A 271 -6.79 -5.08 -14.22
N ASN A 272 -6.48 -5.17 -12.93
CA ASN A 272 -7.24 -5.97 -11.97
C ASN A 272 -7.96 -5.00 -11.03
N ASN A 273 -9.28 -4.89 -11.19
CA ASN A 273 -10.15 -4.04 -10.37
C ASN A 273 -10.48 -4.67 -9.00
N TRP A 274 -9.70 -5.66 -8.55
CA TRP A 274 -9.96 -6.40 -7.33
C TRP A 274 -8.72 -6.54 -6.44
N LEU A 275 -8.82 -6.08 -5.19
CA LEU A 275 -7.66 -5.79 -4.35
C LEU A 275 -6.93 -6.99 -3.75
N CYS A 276 -7.58 -8.15 -3.61
CA CYS A 276 -6.97 -9.36 -3.03
C CYS A 276 -7.55 -10.60 -3.68
N ASN A 277 -6.73 -11.59 -4.05
CA ASN A 277 -7.29 -12.93 -4.26
C ASN A 277 -8.00 -13.36 -2.96
N PRO A 278 -9.27 -13.79 -3.02
CA PRO A 278 -9.92 -14.40 -1.85
C PRO A 278 -9.16 -15.67 -1.43
N LEU A 279 -9.16 -15.95 -0.13
CA LEU A 279 -8.39 -17.03 0.52
C LEU A 279 -8.79 -18.44 0.06
#